data_AF-A0A944UH77-F1
#
_entry.id   AF-A0A944UH77-F1
#
_cell.length_a   1.000
_cell.length_b   1.000
_cell.length_c   1.000
_cell.angle_alpha   90.00
_cell.angle_beta   90.00
_cell.angle_gamma   90.00
#
_symmetry.space_group_name_H-M   'P 1'
#
loop_
_entity.id
_entity.type
_entity.pdbx_description
1 polymer ?
#
loop_
_entity_poly.entity_id
_entity_poly.type
_entity_poly.pdbx_seq_one_letter_code
_entity_poly.pdbx_strand_id
1 'polypeptide(L)'
;MKIILLISTTLFFLASSFLTMAEDEAKAEEKSYSEKLKEVYEKGVKGAKEKYAETVGDGKDLTNKSKEWLLKDIENIGDWEYKVESYGADQAKDMEKKLNELGKERWQCFWVESSKKEKVFYFKRTKMSYLSKIPTGAILRIMADFQNN
;
A
#
# COMPACT_ATOMS: atom_id res chain seq x y z
N MET A 1 -37.73 -4.00 -60.78
CA MET A 1 -37.23 -3.11 -59.70
C MET A 1 -37.97 -3.32 -58.36
N LYS A 2 -38.00 -4.54 -57.79
CA LYS A 2 -38.59 -4.76 -56.43
C LYS A 2 -37.78 -5.67 -55.50
N ILE A 3 -36.87 -6.49 -56.03
CA ILE A 3 -36.10 -7.44 -55.21
C ILE A 3 -34.83 -6.80 -54.61
N ILE A 4 -34.23 -5.82 -55.31
CA ILE A 4 -33.01 -5.13 -54.84
C ILE A 4 -33.29 -4.20 -53.64
N LEU A 5 -34.54 -3.75 -53.47
CA LEU A 5 -34.95 -2.87 -52.36
C LEU A 5 -35.17 -3.62 -51.02
N LEU A 6 -35.41 -4.93 -51.07
CA LEU A 6 -35.68 -5.78 -49.89
C LEU A 6 -34.40 -6.26 -49.18
N ILE A 7 -33.28 -6.34 -49.91
CA ILE A 7 -31.99 -6.79 -49.35
C ILE A 7 -31.29 -5.63 -48.63
N SER A 8 -31.52 -4.38 -49.06
CA SER A 8 -30.95 -3.19 -48.44
C SER A 8 -31.57 -2.89 -47.06
N THR A 9 -32.88 -3.10 -46.90
CA THR A 9 -33.58 -2.84 -45.63
C THR A 9 -33.28 -3.89 -44.55
N THR A 10 -33.03 -5.15 -44.92
CA THR A 10 -32.69 -6.21 -43.96
C THR A 10 -31.27 -6.07 -43.40
N LEU A 11 -30.31 -5.60 -44.21
CA LEU A 11 -28.95 -5.31 -43.75
C LEU A 11 -28.89 -4.11 -42.78
N PHE A 12 -29.75 -3.11 -43.00
CA PHE A 12 -29.81 -1.92 -42.13
C PHE A 12 -30.39 -2.24 -40.74
N PHE A 13 -31.38 -3.14 -40.67
CA PHE A 13 -31.96 -3.58 -39.39
C PHE A 13 -31.00 -4.45 -38.56
N LEU A 14 -30.24 -5.35 -39.19
CA LEU A 14 -29.21 -6.13 -38.48
C LEU A 14 -28.06 -5.25 -37.95
N ALA A 15 -27.63 -4.22 -38.69
CA ALA A 15 -26.62 -3.29 -38.22
C ALA A 15 -27.12 -2.43 -37.04
N SER A 16 -28.40 -2.05 -37.02
CA SER A 16 -28.99 -1.30 -35.90
C SER A 16 -29.10 -2.11 -34.60
N SER A 17 -29.27 -3.44 -34.68
CA SER A 17 -29.28 -4.32 -33.49
C SER A 17 -27.89 -4.53 -32.87
N PHE A 18 -26.82 -4.42 -33.66
CA PHE A 18 -25.45 -4.44 -33.12
C PHE A 18 -25.03 -3.10 -32.51
N LEU A 19 -25.63 -1.99 -32.96
CA LEU A 19 -25.29 -0.65 -32.46
C LEU A 19 -26.02 -0.30 -31.16
N THR A 20 -27.20 -0.87 -30.89
CA THR A 20 -27.94 -0.67 -29.63
C THR A 20 -27.53 -1.61 -28.49
N MET A 21 -26.71 -2.63 -28.75
CA MET A 21 -26.11 -3.48 -27.70
C MET A 21 -24.72 -2.98 -27.25
N ALA A 22 -24.27 -1.82 -27.75
CA ALA A 22 -22.98 -1.23 -27.39
C ALA A 22 -23.12 -0.02 -26.44
N GLU A 23 -24.35 0.36 -26.06
CA GLU A 23 -24.61 1.64 -25.38
C GLU A 23 -25.20 1.50 -23.96
N ASP A 24 -25.23 0.29 -23.40
CA ASP A 24 -25.72 0.03 -22.04
C ASP A 24 -24.74 -0.78 -21.16
N GLU A 25 -23.43 -0.66 -21.43
CA GLU A 25 -22.45 -0.88 -20.36
C GLU A 25 -22.24 0.45 -19.64
N ALA A 26 -22.95 0.59 -18.53
CA ALA A 26 -22.63 1.57 -17.51
C ALA A 26 -21.11 1.56 -17.31
N LYS A 27 -20.45 2.65 -17.71
CA LYS A 27 -19.03 2.89 -17.46
C LYS A 27 -18.81 3.00 -15.95
N ALA A 28 -18.75 1.85 -15.29
CA ALA A 28 -18.05 1.74 -14.03
C ALA A 28 -16.60 2.06 -14.37
N GLU A 29 -16.09 3.19 -13.86
CA GLU A 29 -14.66 3.49 -13.90
C GLU A 29 -13.90 2.24 -13.46
N GLU A 30 -13.26 1.57 -14.42
CA GLU A 30 -12.49 0.36 -14.15
C GLU A 30 -11.25 0.82 -13.36
N LYS A 31 -11.40 0.87 -12.03
CA LYS A 31 -10.28 1.19 -11.14
C LYS A 31 -9.08 0.38 -11.57
N SER A 32 -7.94 1.05 -11.71
CA SER A 32 -6.70 0.41 -12.11
C SER A 32 -6.41 -0.77 -11.19
N TYR A 33 -5.76 -1.82 -11.70
CA TYR A 33 -5.40 -2.99 -10.89
C TYR A 33 -4.66 -2.60 -9.59
N SER A 34 -3.84 -1.54 -9.64
CA SER A 34 -3.17 -0.97 -8.46
C SER A 34 -4.14 -0.35 -7.45
N GLU A 35 -5.21 0.30 -7.91
CA GLU A 35 -6.25 0.89 -7.06
C GLU A 35 -7.12 -0.20 -6.43
N LYS A 36 -7.45 -1.25 -7.18
CA LYS A 36 -8.16 -2.43 -6.65
C LYS A 36 -7.33 -3.10 -5.54
N LEU A 37 -6.02 -3.26 -5.75
CA LEU A 37 -5.12 -3.81 -4.72
C LEU A 37 -5.01 -2.90 -3.49
N LYS A 38 -4.90 -1.59 -3.70
CA LYS A 38 -4.87 -0.61 -2.61
C LYS A 38 -6.16 -0.64 -1.80
N GLU A 39 -7.31 -0.71 -2.45
CA GLU A 39 -8.61 -0.80 -1.80
C GLU A 39 -8.77 -2.10 -1.01
N VAL A 40 -8.34 -3.25 -1.56
CA VAL A 40 -8.35 -4.54 -0.84
C VAL A 40 -7.40 -4.51 0.36
N TYR A 41 -6.23 -3.90 0.22
CA TYR A 41 -5.29 -3.74 1.33
C TYR A 41 -5.86 -2.84 2.43
N GLU A 42 -6.39 -1.67 2.08
CA GLU A 42 -6.98 -0.73 3.05
C GLU A 42 -8.21 -1.33 3.73
N LYS A 43 -9.09 -2.02 2.99
CA LYS A 43 -10.23 -2.76 3.56
C LYS A 43 -9.79 -3.93 4.43
N GLY A 44 -8.75 -4.65 4.04
CA GLY A 44 -8.17 -5.75 4.82
C GLY A 44 -7.57 -5.27 6.13
N VAL A 45 -6.80 -4.17 6.10
CA VAL A 45 -6.23 -3.55 7.31
C VAL A 45 -7.33 -3.04 8.22
N LYS A 46 -8.36 -2.37 7.68
CA LYS A 46 -9.48 -1.86 8.46
C LYS A 46 -10.32 -3.00 9.06
N GLY A 47 -10.67 -4.00 8.26
CA GLY A 47 -11.41 -5.18 8.69
C GLY A 47 -10.66 -6.01 9.72
N ALA A 48 -9.34 -6.17 9.56
CA ALA A 48 -8.50 -6.81 10.55
C ALA A 48 -8.49 -6.03 11.88
N LYS A 49 -8.42 -4.69 11.85
CA LYS A 49 -8.50 -3.85 13.05
C LYS A 49 -9.87 -3.95 13.75
N GLU A 50 -10.95 -3.97 12.98
CA GLU A 50 -12.33 -4.03 13.49
C GLU A 50 -12.68 -5.41 14.06
N LYS A 51 -12.45 -6.50 13.31
CA LYS A 51 -12.64 -7.88 13.78
C LYS A 51 -11.73 -8.17 14.96
N TYR A 52 -10.49 -7.70 14.95
CA TYR A 52 -9.62 -7.82 16.11
C TYR A 52 -10.20 -7.17 17.39
N ALA A 53 -11.00 -6.10 17.28
CA ALA A 53 -11.70 -5.53 18.44
C ALA A 53 -12.92 -6.38 18.85
N GLU A 54 -13.54 -7.09 17.91
CA GLU A 54 -14.76 -7.88 18.08
C GLU A 54 -14.51 -9.34 18.52
N THR A 55 -13.53 -10.04 17.92
CA THR A 55 -13.17 -11.45 18.21
C THR A 55 -12.47 -11.64 19.57
N VAL A 56 -12.37 -10.59 20.39
CA VAL A 56 -11.86 -10.66 21.77
C VAL A 56 -12.89 -11.26 22.74
N GLY A 57 -14.16 -11.39 22.33
CA GLY A 57 -15.20 -12.04 23.12
C GLY A 57 -15.11 -13.57 23.17
N ASP A 58 -14.60 -14.21 22.10
CA ASP A 58 -14.70 -15.67 21.92
C ASP A 58 -13.33 -16.35 21.73
N GLY A 59 -12.71 -16.75 22.85
CA GLY A 59 -12.19 -18.13 22.97
C GLY A 59 -10.71 -18.45 22.68
N LYS A 60 -9.83 -17.51 22.31
CA LYS A 60 -8.36 -17.78 22.29
C LYS A 60 -7.58 -16.62 22.89
N ASP A 61 -7.16 -16.78 24.15
CA ASP A 61 -6.37 -15.80 24.90
C ASP A 61 -4.95 -15.63 24.34
N LEU A 62 -4.83 -14.86 23.25
CA LEU A 62 -3.59 -14.14 22.98
C LEU A 62 -3.39 -13.12 24.11
N THR A 63 -2.23 -13.16 24.76
CA THR A 63 -1.90 -12.18 25.80
C THR A 63 -2.06 -10.77 25.26
N ASN A 64 -2.58 -9.83 26.06
CA ASN A 64 -2.78 -8.43 25.65
C ASN A 64 -1.50 -7.79 25.06
N LYS A 65 -0.31 -8.28 25.46
CA LYS A 65 0.99 -7.88 24.90
C LYS A 65 1.22 -8.35 23.47
N SER A 66 0.92 -9.60 23.15
CA SER A 66 1.04 -10.15 21.78
C SER A 66 0.09 -9.42 20.82
N LYS A 67 -1.08 -9.10 21.36
CA LYS A 67 -2.16 -8.32 20.78
C LYS A 67 -1.71 -6.92 20.36
N GLU A 68 -1.26 -6.11 21.33
CA GLU A 68 -0.72 -4.77 21.07
C GLU A 68 0.49 -4.79 20.13
N TRP A 69 1.37 -5.78 20.29
CA TRP A 69 2.54 -5.94 19.43
C TRP A 69 2.16 -6.15 17.96
N LEU A 70 1.17 -7.00 17.67
CA LEU A 70 0.73 -7.30 16.30
C LEU A 70 0.16 -6.05 15.61
N LEU A 71 -0.72 -5.32 16.30
CA LEU A 71 -1.29 -4.08 15.77
C LEU A 71 -0.20 -3.06 15.45
N LYS A 72 0.74 -2.87 16.38
CA LYS A 72 1.87 -1.97 16.18
C LYS A 72 2.76 -2.42 15.02
N ASP A 73 2.96 -3.73 14.83
CA ASP A 73 3.77 -4.25 13.73
C ASP A 73 3.10 -4.06 12.36
N ILE A 74 1.76 -4.14 12.28
CA ILE A 74 0.98 -3.79 11.08
C ILE A 74 1.10 -2.30 10.78
N GLU A 75 0.99 -1.45 11.80
CA GLU A 75 1.12 0.01 11.64
C GLU A 75 2.53 0.44 11.20
N ASN A 76 3.55 -0.32 11.61
CA ASN A 76 4.92 -0.09 11.15
C ASN A 76 5.13 -0.45 9.66
N ILE A 77 4.21 -1.19 9.02
CA ILE A 77 4.33 -1.54 7.59
C ILE A 77 4.18 -0.28 6.73
N GLY A 78 5.27 0.12 6.07
CA GLY A 78 5.27 1.25 5.15
C GLY A 78 5.41 2.62 5.83
N ASP A 79 5.58 2.65 7.16
CA ASP A 79 5.84 3.88 7.91
C ASP A 79 7.34 4.24 7.90
N TRP A 80 7.62 5.53 8.05
CA TRP A 80 8.97 6.10 7.97
C TRP A 80 9.39 6.74 9.29
N GLU A 81 10.65 6.53 9.67
CA GLU A 81 11.31 7.28 10.73
C GLU A 81 12.28 8.28 10.13
N TYR A 82 12.30 9.48 10.70
CA TYR A 82 13.16 10.57 10.28
C TYR A 82 14.17 10.90 11.37
N LYS A 83 15.39 11.22 10.96
CA LYS A 83 16.46 11.65 11.86
C LYS A 83 17.23 12.78 11.22
N VAL A 84 17.58 13.79 12.01
CA VAL A 84 18.35 14.95 11.58
C VAL A 84 19.61 14.98 12.42
N GLU A 85 20.77 15.06 11.77
CA GLU A 85 22.05 15.21 12.45
C GLU A 85 22.84 16.38 11.86
N SER A 86 23.34 17.25 12.74
CA SER A 86 24.20 18.37 12.39
C SER A 86 25.64 18.09 12.77
N TYR A 87 26.56 18.49 11.90
CA TYR A 87 28.00 18.34 12.07
C TYR A 87 28.72 19.66 11.80
N GLY A 88 29.70 19.99 12.66
CA GLY A 88 30.58 21.14 12.47
C GLY A 88 31.62 20.92 11.36
N ALA A 89 32.14 22.03 10.81
CA ALA A 89 33.07 22.02 9.67
C ALA A 89 34.38 21.24 9.90
N ASP A 90 34.86 21.13 11.14
CA ASP A 90 36.19 20.57 11.45
C ASP A 90 36.18 19.07 11.80
N GLN A 91 35.02 18.40 11.75
CA GLN A 91 34.86 17.01 12.20
C GLN A 91 34.69 16.00 11.05
N ALA A 92 35.47 16.13 9.98
CA ALA A 92 35.31 15.30 8.78
C ALA A 92 35.49 13.78 9.04
N LYS A 93 36.49 13.38 9.83
CA LYS A 93 36.73 11.95 10.15
C LYS A 93 35.66 11.35 11.07
N ASP A 94 35.20 12.12 12.04
CA ASP A 94 34.14 11.68 12.96
C ASP A 94 32.77 11.62 12.26
N MET A 95 32.54 12.53 11.32
CA MET A 95 31.38 12.54 10.45
C MET A 95 31.34 11.28 9.58
N GLU A 96 32.44 10.92 8.92
CA GLU A 96 32.51 9.69 8.10
C GLU A 96 32.19 8.44 8.93
N LYS A 97 32.75 8.32 10.14
CA LYS A 97 32.49 7.18 11.02
C LYS A 97 31.01 7.09 11.41
N LYS A 98 30.39 8.19 11.81
CA LYS A 98 28.97 8.22 12.19
C LYS A 98 28.04 7.98 11.00
N LEU A 99 28.34 8.53 9.82
CA LEU A 99 27.55 8.26 8.61
C LEU A 99 27.59 6.77 8.24
N ASN A 100 28.74 6.11 8.39
CA ASN A 100 28.87 4.67 8.19
C ASN A 100 28.09 3.85 9.23
N GLU A 101 28.06 4.29 10.49
CA GLU A 101 27.24 3.69 11.54
C GLU A 101 25.73 3.82 11.24
N LEU A 102 25.28 5.01 10.80
CA LEU A 102 23.91 5.23 10.36
C LEU A 102 23.53 4.35 9.15
N GLY A 103 24.46 4.16 8.22
CA GLY A 103 24.29 3.26 7.09
C GLY A 103 24.07 1.80 7.53
N LYS A 104 24.80 1.32 8.54
CA LYS A 104 24.59 -0.02 9.13
C LYS A 104 23.22 -0.16 9.78
N GLU A 105 22.71 0.92 10.36
CA GLU A 105 21.36 1.02 10.92
C GLU A 105 20.26 1.20 9.85
N ARG A 106 20.59 1.12 8.56
CA ARG A 106 19.68 1.29 7.42
C ARG A 106 19.08 2.70 7.29
N TRP A 107 19.71 3.70 7.88
CA TRP A 107 19.34 5.09 7.60
C TRP A 107 19.79 5.48 6.21
N GLN A 108 18.87 6.07 5.44
CA GLN A 108 19.13 6.61 4.12
C GLN A 108 19.15 8.14 4.20
N CYS A 109 20.27 8.75 3.83
CA CYS A 109 20.33 10.20 3.66
C CYS A 109 19.57 10.59 2.40
N PHE A 110 18.62 11.52 2.51
CA PHE A 110 17.86 12.02 1.36
C PHE A 110 18.06 13.51 1.11
N TRP A 111 18.57 14.25 2.10
CA TRP A 111 18.86 15.67 1.97
C TRP A 111 20.08 16.07 2.80
N VAL A 112 20.88 16.98 2.24
CA VAL A 112 22.03 17.58 2.91
C VAL A 112 21.94 19.09 2.73
N GLU A 113 21.92 19.80 3.83
CA GLU A 113 21.97 21.26 3.86
C GLU A 113 23.34 21.68 4.38
N SER A 114 24.08 22.44 3.55
CA SER A 114 25.38 22.97 3.93
C SER A 114 25.29 24.45 4.25
N SER A 115 25.51 24.80 5.51
CA SER A 115 25.82 26.16 5.93
C SER A 115 27.34 26.33 6.05
N LYS A 116 27.83 27.58 5.98
CA LYS A 116 29.28 27.89 6.05
C LYS A 116 29.97 27.36 7.32
N LYS A 117 29.21 27.05 8.37
CA LYS A 117 29.73 26.55 9.66
C LYS A 117 29.33 25.11 9.98
N GLU A 118 28.22 24.63 9.41
CA GLU A 118 27.61 23.36 9.78
C GLU A 118 26.99 22.66 8.57
N LYS A 119 27.05 21.34 8.56
CA LYS A 119 26.34 20.48 7.60
C LYS A 119 25.24 19.73 8.33
N VAL A 120 24.01 19.88 7.87
CA VAL A 120 22.84 19.19 8.40
C VAL A 120 22.44 18.10 7.43
N PHE A 121 22.32 16.88 7.93
CA PHE A 121 21.93 15.71 7.16
C PHE A 121 20.57 15.23 7.62
N TYR A 122 19.67 15.01 6.66
CA TYR A 122 18.35 14.46 6.88
C TYR A 122 18.32 13.02 6.41
N PHE A 123 17.89 12.15 7.31
CA PHE A 123 17.80 10.73 7.10
C PHE A 123 16.36 10.26 7.21
N LYS A 124 16.05 9.22 6.44
CA LYS A 124 14.83 8.44 6.56
C LYS A 124 15.18 6.96 6.67
N ARG A 125 14.38 6.19 7.39
CA ARG A 125 14.41 4.72 7.36
C ARG A 125 12.99 4.17 7.43
N THR A 126 12.77 3.02 6.84
CA THR A 126 11.49 2.30 7.03
C THR A 126 11.45 1.73 8.44
N LYS A 127 10.31 1.85 9.12
CA LYS A 127 10.10 1.14 10.39
C LYS A 127 10.21 -0.35 10.17
N MET A 128 10.83 -1.03 11.13
CA MET A 128 10.92 -2.48 11.09
C MET A 128 9.55 -3.07 11.39
N SER A 129 9.00 -3.78 10.42
CA SER A 129 7.84 -4.66 10.59
C SER A 129 8.26 -6.10 10.30
N TYR A 130 7.94 -7.02 11.20
CA TYR A 130 8.17 -8.44 10.99
C TYR A 130 7.17 -9.04 10.00
N LEU A 131 5.92 -8.56 10.03
CA LEU A 131 4.87 -8.95 9.10
C LEU A 131 5.19 -8.52 7.67
N SER A 132 5.91 -7.42 7.45
CA SER A 132 6.33 -7.01 6.10
C SER A 132 7.20 -8.05 5.36
N LYS A 133 7.79 -9.01 6.08
CA LYS A 133 8.57 -10.10 5.50
C LYS A 133 7.72 -11.29 5.05
N ILE A 134 6.46 -11.35 5.47
CA ILE A 134 5.52 -12.40 5.07
C ILE A 134 4.93 -12.00 3.70
N PRO A 135 4.81 -12.93 2.73
CA PRO A 135 4.15 -12.64 1.46
C PRO A 135 2.76 -12.04 1.69
N THR A 136 2.47 -10.92 1.02
CA THR A 136 1.21 -10.17 1.19
C THR A 136 -0.03 -11.05 1.00
N GLY A 137 0.02 -12.02 0.07
CA GLY A 137 -1.07 -12.97 -0.12
C GLY A 137 -1.37 -13.85 1.10
N ALA A 138 -0.34 -14.23 1.86
CA ALA A 138 -0.53 -14.98 3.10
C ALA A 138 -1.12 -14.10 4.21
N ILE A 139 -0.70 -12.84 4.29
CA ILE A 139 -1.27 -11.86 5.22
C ILE A 139 -2.75 -11.63 4.91
N LEU A 140 -3.09 -11.40 3.63
CA LEU A 140 -4.47 -11.20 3.18
C LEU A 140 -5.35 -12.42 3.45
N ARG A 141 -4.83 -13.64 3.27
CA ARG A 141 -5.54 -14.87 3.61
C ARG A 141 -5.82 -14.96 5.10
N ILE A 142 -4.82 -14.70 5.93
CA ILE A 142 -4.96 -14.66 7.39
C ILE A 142 -6.02 -13.62 7.78
N MET A 143 -5.96 -12.40 7.22
CA MET A 143 -6.94 -11.34 7.48
C MET A 143 -8.36 -11.71 7.02
N ALA A 144 -8.50 -12.38 5.87
CA ALA A 144 -9.79 -12.85 5.35
C ALA A 144 -10.37 -13.99 6.20
N ASP A 145 -9.53 -14.91 6.68
CA ASP A 145 -9.92 -15.98 7.61
C ASP A 145 -10.39 -15.39 8.95
N PHE A 146 -9.84 -14.24 9.37
CA PHE A 146 -10.35 -13.47 10.52
C PHE A 146 -11.66 -12.72 10.25
N GLN A 147 -11.97 -12.35 8.99
CA GLN A 147 -13.25 -11.72 8.65
C GLN A 147 -14.43 -12.71 8.55
N ASN A 148 -14.15 -13.93 8.09
CA ASN A 148 -15.17 -14.95 7.81
C ASN A 148 -15.56 -15.82 9.02
N ASN A 149 -14.88 -15.66 10.17
CA ASN A 149 -15.33 -16.13 11.48
C ASN A 149 -15.93 -14.97 12.26
#